data_AF-A0A7R7YIN6-F1
#
_entry.id   AF-A0A7R7YIN6-F1
#
_cell.length_a   1.000
_cell.length_b   1.000
_cell.length_c   1.000
_cell.angle_alpha   90.00
_cell.angle_beta   90.00
_cell.angle_gamma   90.00
#
_symmetry.space_group_name_H-M   'P 1'
#
loop_
_entity.id
_entity.type
_entity.pdbx_description
1 polymer ?
#
loop_
_entity_poly.entity_id
_entity_poly.type
_entity_poly.pdbx_seq_one_letter_code
_entity_poly.pdbx_strand_id
1 'polypeptide(L)'
;MDLLETEEHYVLLVDLPGVRPEDLELLEEGQRVTLAGVRHPLPGTYLLEERPMGTFRRTLDLPGPIEEGTAQATLRNGVLEVRFRKRPATALPLKEA
;
A
#
# COMPACT_ATOMS: atom_id res chain seq x y z
N MET A 1 5.98 4.32 7.03
CA MET A 1 5.08 3.28 6.51
C MET A 1 5.34 2.05 7.32
N ASP A 2 4.28 1.35 7.69
CA ASP A 2 4.35 0.16 8.53
C ASP A 2 3.58 -0.97 7.86
N LEU A 3 4.05 -2.20 8.04
CA LEU A 3 3.35 -3.40 7.61
C LEU A 3 3.01 -4.22 8.85
N LEU A 4 1.72 -4.45 9.07
CA LEU A 4 1.23 -5.31 10.13
C LEU A 4 0.62 -6.58 9.55
N GLU A 5 0.77 -7.68 10.28
CA GLU A 5 0.15 -8.96 9.95
C GLU A 5 -0.96 -9.26 10.95
N THR A 6 -2.15 -9.55 10.45
CA THR A 6 -3.26 -10.15 11.21
C THR A 6 -3.41 -11.60 10.79
N GLU A 7 -4.36 -12.36 11.36
CA GLU A 7 -4.62 -13.73 10.92
C GLU A 7 -4.96 -13.80 9.41
N GLU A 8 -5.89 -12.94 8.97
CA GLU A 8 -6.46 -13.00 7.62
C GLU A 8 -5.84 -12.01 6.62
N HIS A 9 -5.18 -10.95 7.09
CA HIS A 9 -4.73 -9.85 6.24
C HIS A 9 -3.29 -9.42 6.53
N TYR A 10 -2.61 -8.93 5.49
CA TYR A 10 -1.55 -7.95 5.63
C TYR A 10 -2.16 -6.54 5.57
N VAL A 11 -1.72 -5.64 6.45
CA VAL A 11 -2.21 -4.26 6.47
C VAL A 11 -1.04 -3.31 6.36
N LEU A 12 -1.04 -2.51 5.31
CA LEU A 12 -0.05 -1.48 5.04
C LEU A 12 -0.58 -0.12 5.51
N LEU A 13 0.20 0.58 6.33
CA LEU A 13 -0.09 1.92 6.83
C LEU A 13 0.93 2.91 6.27
N VAL A 14 0.47 4.01 5.66
CA VAL A 14 1.35 5.03 5.06
C VAL A 14 0.87 6.44 5.38
N ASP A 15 1.77 7.25 5.96
CA ASP A 15 1.51 8.66 6.19
C ASP A 15 1.54 9.45 4.87
N LEU A 16 0.37 9.93 4.47
CA LEU A 16 0.12 10.72 3.27
C LEU A 16 -0.72 11.97 3.60
N PRO A 17 -0.29 12.82 4.56
CA PRO A 17 -1.04 14.00 4.93
C PRO A 17 -1.16 14.97 3.75
N GLY A 18 -2.39 15.36 3.44
CA GLY A 18 -2.70 16.30 2.36
C GLY A 18 -2.66 15.71 0.94
N VAL A 19 -2.43 14.40 0.79
CA VAL A 19 -2.57 13.72 -0.51
C VAL A 19 -4.05 13.42 -0.75
N ARG A 20 -4.50 13.57 -2.00
CA ARG A 20 -5.87 13.21 -2.39
C ARG A 20 -5.91 11.76 -2.85
N PRO A 21 -6.98 10.99 -2.58
CA PRO A 21 -7.10 9.61 -3.02
C PRO A 21 -6.88 9.42 -4.53
N GLU A 22 -7.34 10.37 -5.35
CA GLU A 22 -7.18 10.33 -6.80
C GLU A 22 -5.74 10.51 -7.30
N ASP A 23 -4.83 11.00 -6.46
CA ASP A 23 -3.41 11.13 -6.78
C ASP A 23 -2.60 9.89 -6.37
N LEU A 24 -3.27 8.82 -5.94
CA LEU A 24 -2.65 7.57 -5.48
C LEU A 24 -2.89 6.44 -6.48
N GLU A 25 -1.86 5.63 -6.66
CA GLU A 25 -1.91 4.40 -7.45
C GLU A 25 -1.38 3.24 -6.60
N LEU A 26 -2.13 2.15 -6.59
CA LEU A 26 -1.74 0.89 -5.95
C LEU A 26 -1.65 -0.19 -7.03
N LEU A 27 -0.50 -0.84 -7.10
CA LEU A 27 -0.26 -1.96 -8.00
C LEU A 27 0.06 -3.22 -7.20
N GLU A 28 -0.60 -4.31 -7.55
CA GLU A 28 -0.42 -5.63 -6.98
C GLU A 28 0.15 -6.56 -8.05
N GLU A 29 1.31 -7.16 -7.78
CA GLU A 29 1.97 -8.11 -8.65
C GLU A 29 2.38 -9.34 -7.82
N GLY A 30 1.45 -10.27 -7.63
CA GLY A 30 1.66 -11.44 -6.76
C GLY A 30 1.83 -11.04 -5.29
N GLN A 31 3.06 -11.12 -4.78
CA GLN A 31 3.42 -10.70 -3.42
C GLN A 31 4.00 -9.29 -3.37
N ARG A 32 4.27 -8.69 -4.53
CA ARG A 32 4.85 -7.36 -4.63
C ARG A 32 3.75 -6.32 -4.68
N VAL A 33 3.84 -5.35 -3.79
CA VAL A 33 2.93 -4.20 -3.75
C VAL A 33 3.72 -2.94 -4.03
N THR A 34 3.21 -2.11 -4.94
CA THR A 34 3.74 -0.78 -5.19
C THR A 34 2.68 0.27 -4.91
N LEU A 35 3.01 1.21 -4.02
CA LEU A 35 2.25 2.43 -3.80
C LEU A 35 2.99 3.60 -4.44
N ALA A 36 2.31 4.31 -5.33
CA ALA A 36 2.82 5.51 -5.96
C ALA A 36 1.83 6.67 -5.81
N GLY A 37 2.31 7.89 -5.98
CA GLY A 37 1.46 9.05 -6.02
C GLY A 37 2.22 10.36 -6.06
N VAL A 38 1.50 11.47 -5.88
CA VAL A 38 2.05 12.82 -5.94
C VAL A 38 1.64 13.63 -4.72
N ARG A 39 2.60 14.33 -4.12
CA ARG A 39 2.38 15.37 -3.11
C ARG A 39 2.47 16.74 -3.78
N HIS A 40 1.34 17.37 -4.05
CA HIS A 40 1.30 18.66 -4.73
C HIS A 40 1.83 19.79 -3.83
N PRO A 41 2.77 20.63 -4.32
CA PRO A 41 3.15 21.84 -3.60
C PRO A 41 2.02 22.86 -3.62
N LEU A 42 1.99 23.72 -2.62
CA LEU A 42 1.11 24.89 -2.61
C LEU A 42 1.77 26.04 -3.36
N PRO A 43 0.99 26.94 -3.98
CA PRO A 43 1.55 28.12 -4.64
C PRO A 43 2.20 29.05 -3.62
N GLY A 44 3.40 29.54 -3.94
CA GLY A 44 4.13 30.51 -3.12
C GLY A 44 5.64 30.32 -3.15
N THR A 45 6.34 31.14 -2.37
CA THR A 45 7.79 30.98 -2.13
C THR A 45 7.99 30.23 -0.82
N TYR A 46 8.57 29.04 -0.89
CA TYR A 46 8.94 28.29 0.30
C TYR A 46 10.13 28.98 0.99
N LEU A 47 9.94 29.41 2.24
CA LEU A 47 11.03 29.95 3.07
C LEU A 47 11.83 28.84 3.77
N LEU A 48 11.17 27.71 4.02
CA LEU A 48 11.73 26.48 4.58
C LEU A 48 10.93 25.29 4.05
N GLU A 49 11.62 24.22 3.69
CA GLU A 49 11.00 23.04 3.10
C GLU A 49 11.58 21.76 3.72
N GLU A 50 10.83 21.15 4.62
CA GLU A 50 11.22 19.89 5.29
C GLU A 50 10.28 18.73 4.92
N ARG A 51 9.08 19.05 4.45
CA ARG A 51 8.08 18.04 4.07
C ARG A 51 8.38 17.54 2.65
N PRO A 52 8.46 16.22 2.42
CA PRO A 52 8.65 15.69 1.07
C PRO A 52 7.51 16.12 0.14
N MET A 53 7.86 16.66 -1.04
CA MET A 53 6.93 17.03 -2.12
C MET A 53 7.20 16.22 -3.40
N GLY A 54 6.29 16.32 -4.37
CA GLY A 54 6.45 15.71 -5.69
C GLY A 54 6.06 14.23 -5.72
N THR A 55 6.54 13.55 -6.77
CA THR A 55 6.22 12.14 -7.01
C THR A 55 6.90 11.24 -5.99
N PHE A 56 6.18 10.26 -5.46
CA PHE A 56 6.74 9.20 -4.65
C PHE A 56 6.34 7.83 -5.20
N ARG A 57 7.21 6.85 -4.98
CA ARG A 57 6.97 5.44 -5.30
C ARG A 57 7.66 4.60 -4.24
N ARG A 58 6.91 3.69 -3.61
CA ARG A 58 7.41 2.72 -2.63
C ARG A 58 6.95 1.33 -3.07
N THR A 59 7.88 0.40 -3.09
CA THR A 59 7.61 -1.00 -3.41
C THR A 59 8.06 -1.86 -2.25
N LEU A 60 7.24 -2.83 -1.86
CA LEU A 60 7.56 -3.83 -0.85
C LEU A 60 7.11 -5.21 -1.31
N ASP A 61 7.79 -6.24 -0.82
CA ASP A 61 7.36 -7.62 -0.96
C ASP A 61 6.66 -8.04 0.33
N LEU A 62 5.44 -8.57 0.21
CA LEU A 62 4.68 -9.13 1.31
C LEU A 62 5.27 -10.47 1.75
N PRO A 63 5.15 -10.87 3.03
CA PRO A 63 5.69 -12.13 3.53
C PRO A 63 5.09 -13.39 2.89
N GLY A 64 3.91 -13.28 2.28
CA GLY A 64 3.16 -14.40 1.73
C GLY A 64 2.17 -13.97 0.64
N PRO A 65 1.59 -14.93 -0.09
CA PRO A 65 0.67 -14.66 -1.18
C PRO A 65 -0.64 -14.01 -0.70
N ILE A 66 -1.20 -13.14 -1.53
CA ILE A 66 -2.49 -12.47 -1.29
C ILE A 66 -3.51 -12.86 -2.37
N GLU A 67 -4.79 -12.62 -2.08
CA GLU A 67 -5.84 -12.64 -3.09
C GLU A 67 -5.80 -11.33 -3.89
N GLU A 68 -5.17 -11.35 -5.06
CA GLU A 68 -5.00 -10.16 -5.91
C GLU A 68 -6.35 -9.53 -6.30
N GLY A 69 -6.41 -8.21 -6.33
CA GLY A 69 -7.62 -7.45 -6.68
C GLY A 69 -8.67 -7.40 -5.58
N THR A 70 -8.38 -7.96 -4.40
CA THR A 70 -9.27 -7.86 -3.22
C THR A 70 -8.85 -6.77 -2.24
N ALA A 71 -7.77 -6.03 -2.53
CA ALA A 71 -7.28 -5.03 -1.60
C ALA A 71 -8.28 -3.90 -1.37
N GLN A 72 -8.36 -3.47 -0.11
CA GLN A 72 -9.22 -2.37 0.30
C GLN A 72 -8.35 -1.25 0.83
N ALA A 73 -8.45 -0.07 0.22
CA ALA A 73 -7.70 1.11 0.60
C ALA A 73 -8.63 2.16 1.22
N THR A 74 -8.24 2.71 2.37
CA THR A 74 -8.93 3.81 3.04
C THR A 74 -7.94 4.88 3.43
N LEU A 75 -8.14 6.11 2.96
CA LEU A 75 -7.36 7.28 3.38
C LEU A 75 -8.18 8.09 4.39
N ARG A 76 -7.75 8.11 5.66
CA ARG A 76 -8.43 8.85 6.73
C ARG A 76 -7.41 9.61 7.55
N ASN A 77 -7.69 10.89 7.82
CA ASN A 77 -6.85 11.77 8.65
C ASN A 77 -5.37 11.82 8.20
N GLY A 78 -5.11 11.69 6.90
CA GLY A 78 -3.76 11.70 6.34
C GLY A 78 -2.99 10.38 6.44
N VAL A 79 -3.64 9.28 6.86
CA VAL A 79 -3.04 7.95 6.88
C VAL A 79 -3.80 7.04 5.90
N LEU A 80 -3.06 6.45 4.97
CA LEU A 80 -3.58 5.42 4.07
C LEU A 80 -3.45 4.07 4.77
N GLU A 81 -4.57 3.38 4.96
CA GLU A 81 -4.61 1.97 5.32
C GLU A 81 -4.97 1.15 4.08
N VAL A 82 -4.14 0.16 3.73
CA VAL A 82 -4.42 -0.80 2.67
C VAL A 82 -4.42 -2.20 3.25
N ARG A 83 -5.53 -2.92 3.08
CA ARG A 83 -5.72 -4.29 3.58
C ARG A 83 -5.64 -5.27 2.42
N PHE A 84 -4.69 -6.19 2.48
CA PHE A 84 -4.54 -7.28 1.51
C PHE A 84 -4.97 -8.58 2.17
N ARG A 85 -5.97 -9.26 1.61
CA ARG A 85 -6.40 -10.56 2.12
C ARG A 85 -5.37 -11.63 1.78
N LYS A 86 -4.94 -12.40 2.78
CA LYS A 86 -4.00 -13.49 2.56
C LYS A 86 -4.67 -14.60 1.77
N ARG A 87 -3.92 -15.20 0.85
CA ARG A 87 -4.35 -16.42 0.18
C ARG A 87 -4.18 -17.59 1.16
N PRO A 88 -5.22 -18.39 1.43
CA PRO A 88 -5.06 -19.61 2.22
C PRO A 88 -3.99 -20.49 1.57
N ALA A 89 -3.15 -21.13 2.37
CA ALA A 89 -2.24 -22.14 1.86
C ALA A 89 -3.07 -23.25 1.22
N THR A 90 -3.10 -23.32 -0.10
CA THR A 90 -3.66 -24.48 -0.80
C THR A 90 -2.81 -25.68 -0.38
N ALA A 91 -3.41 -26.62 0.35
CA ALA A 91 -2.84 -27.95 0.49
C ALA A 91 -2.74 -28.51 -0.93
N LEU A 92 -1.51 -28.77 -1.40
CA LEU A 92 -1.29 -29.51 -2.63
C LEU A 92 -2.06 -30.82 -2.51
N PRO A 93 -2.92 -31.20 -3.47
CA PRO A 93 -3.52 -32.52 -3.46
C PRO A 93 -2.38 -33.52 -3.52
N LEU A 94 -2.29 -34.40 -2.51
CA LEU A 94 -1.47 -35.60 -2.59
C LEU A 94 -1.92 -36.34 -3.85
N LYS A 95 -1.07 -36.36 -4.88
CA LYS A 95 -1.23 -37.27 -6.01
C LYS A 95 -1.10 -38.67 -5.43
N GLU A 96 -2.22 -39.34 -5.22
CA GLU A 96 -2.22 -40.80 -5.11
C GLU A 96 -1.72 -41.35 -6.44
N ALA A 97 -0.64 -42.13 -6.36
CA ALA A 97 -0.05 -42.91 -7.44
C ALA A 97 -0.23 -44.40 -7.11
#